data_AF-A0A7V7UFR2-F1
#
_entry.id   AF-A0A7V7UFR2-F1
#
_cell.length_a   1.000
_cell.length_b   1.000
_cell.length_c   1.000
_cell.angle_alpha   90.00
_cell.angle_beta   90.00
_cell.angle_gamma   90.00
#
_symmetry.space_group_name_H-M   'P 1'
#
loop_
_entity.id
_entity.type
_entity.pdbx_description
1 polymer ?
#
loop_
_entity_poly.entity_id
_entity_poly.type
_entity_poly.pdbx_seq_one_letter_code
_entity_poly.pdbx_strand_id
1 'polypeptide(L)' 'MSVINIILQIVCLLISMKLFWNTAVFVDEHNLSPDLVLGGMGGLIMSWIVLGLLTAIIILTCITFVKKK' A
#
# COMPACT_ATOMS: atom_id res chain seq x y z
N MET A 1 -1.38 18.16 12.32
CA MET A 1 -1.50 16.70 12.15
C MET A 1 -1.38 16.05 13.52
N SER A 2 -2.36 15.25 13.95
CA SER A 2 -2.25 14.46 15.17
C SER A 2 -1.36 13.23 14.90
N VAL A 3 -0.59 12.79 15.90
CA VAL A 3 0.24 11.57 15.85
C VAL A 3 -0.61 10.34 15.52
N ILE A 4 -1.87 10.33 15.96
CA ILE A 4 -2.86 9.27 15.67
C ILE A 4 -3.04 9.06 14.16
N ASN A 5 -3.07 10.14 13.37
CA ASN A 5 -3.24 10.03 11.92
C ASN A 5 -2.04 9.35 11.25
N ILE A 6 -0.82 9.60 11.76
CA ILE A 6 0.40 8.98 11.24
C ILE A 6 0.39 7.48 11.55
N ILE A 7 0.03 7.10 12.78
CA ILE A 7 -0.09 5.69 13.18
C ILE A 7 -1.13 4.98 12.33
N LEU A 8 -2.30 5.58 12.12
CA LEU A 8 -3.37 4.99 11.31
C LEU A 8 -2.91 4.76 9.85
N GLN A 9 -2.23 5.74 9.25
CA GLN A 9 -1.69 5.59 7.89
C GLN A 9 -0.63 4.48 7.81
N ILE A 10 0.26 4.37 8.80
CA ILE A 10 1.26 3.31 8.87
C ILE A 10 0.59 1.93 8.97
N VAL A 11 -0.44 1.79 9.82
CA VAL A 11 -1.20 0.54 9.95
C VAL A 11 -1.85 0.17 8.62
N CYS A 12 -2.48 1.13 7.94
CA CYS A 12 -3.03 0.90 6.60
C CYS A 12 -1.95 0.44 5.61
N LEU A 13 -0.72 1.01 5.68
CA LEU A 13 0.38 0.63 4.79
C LEU A 13 0.78 -0.83 4.99
N LEU A 14 0.91 -1.25 6.24
CA LEU A 14 1.28 -2.62 6.60
C LEU A 14 0.22 -3.61 6.13
N ILE A 15 -1.07 -3.29 6.30
CA ILE A 15 -2.17 -4.12 5.81
C ILE A 15 -2.14 -4.22 4.28
N SER A 16 -1.98 -3.11 3.57
CA SER A 16 -1.89 -3.11 2.11
C SER A 16 -0.68 -3.89 1.59
N MET A 17 0.48 -3.76 2.23
CA MET A 17 1.68 -4.56 1.89
C MET A 17 1.45 -6.05 2.13
N LYS A 18 0.80 -6.42 3.24
CA LYS A 18 0.50 -7.83 3.54
C LYS A 18 -0.43 -8.43 2.50
N LEU A 19 -1.46 -7.70 2.07
CA LEU A 19 -2.38 -8.15 1.02
C LEU A 19 -1.66 -8.31 -0.32
N PHE A 20 -0.84 -7.33 -0.70
CA PHE A 20 -0.05 -7.40 -1.92
C PHE A 20 0.93 -8.58 -1.91
N TRP A 21 1.61 -8.81 -0.79
CA TRP A 21 2.48 -9.96 -0.59
C TRP A 21 1.72 -11.28 -0.67
N ASN A 22 0.52 -11.37 -0.11
CA ASN A 22 -0.29 -12.57 -0.18
C ASN A 22 -0.68 -12.93 -1.62
N THR A 23 -0.98 -11.91 -2.45
CA THR A 23 -1.18 -12.12 -3.89
C THR A 23 0.09 -12.63 -4.56
N ALA A 24 1.26 -12.09 -4.20
CA ALA A 24 2.55 -12.53 -4.76
C ALA A 24 2.86 -14.00 -4.41
N VAL A 25 2.59 -14.43 -3.17
CA VAL A 25 2.74 -15.84 -2.76
C VAL A 25 1.76 -16.73 -3.51
N PHE A 26 0.49 -16.34 -3.60
CA PHE A 26 -0.53 -17.12 -4.29
C PHE A 26 -0.20 -17.34 -5.77
N VAL A 27 0.28 -16.29 -6.46
CA VAL A 27 0.59 -16.41 -7.89
C VAL A 27 1.83 -17.26 -8.14
N ASP A 28 2.80 -17.24 -7.20
CA ASP A 28 3.99 -18.10 -7.24
C ASP A 28 3.60 -19.58 -7.03
N GLU A 29 2.78 -19.89 -6.02
CA GLU A 29 2.31 -21.25 -5.73
C GLU A 29 1.48 -21.85 -6.87
N HIS A 30 0.70 -21.02 -7.57
CA HIS A 30 -0.19 -21.46 -8.64
C HIS A 30 0.38 -21.26 -10.06
N ASN A 31 1.63 -20.79 -10.21
CA ASN A 31 2.22 -20.39 -11.50
C ASN A 31 1.28 -19.49 -12.33
N LEU A 32 0.61 -18.56 -11.65
CA LEU A 32 -0.29 -17.58 -12.25
C LEU A 32 0.40 -16.24 -12.39
N SER A 33 -0.19 -15.37 -13.20
CA SER A 33 0.21 -13.98 -13.25
C SER A 33 -0.61 -13.15 -12.23
N PRO A 34 0.00 -12.15 -11.55
CA PRO A 34 -0.68 -11.34 -10.53
C PRO A 34 -1.90 -10.57 -11.03
N ASP A 35 -1.90 -10.19 -12.30
CA ASP A 35 -3.00 -9.52 -12.96
C ASP A 35 -4.26 -10.41 -13.00
N LEU A 36 -4.13 -11.72 -13.20
CA LEU A 36 -5.30 -12.61 -13.23
C LEU A 36 -6.05 -12.62 -11.88
N VAL A 37 -5.31 -12.65 -10.78
CA VAL A 37 -5.87 -12.67 -9.41
C VAL A 37 -6.50 -11.32 -9.05
N LEU A 38 -5.94 -10.23 -9.57
CA LEU A 38 -6.39 -8.87 -9.28
C LEU A 38 -7.48 -8.38 -10.24
N GLY A 39 -8.07 -9.25 -11.07
CA GLY A 39 -9.15 -8.87 -12.01
C GLY A 39 -8.65 -8.17 -13.28
N GLY A 40 -7.41 -8.45 -13.67
CA GLY A 40 -6.73 -7.95 -14.85
C GLY A 40 -5.64 -6.91 -14.54
N MET A 41 -4.99 -6.43 -15.60
CA MET A 41 -3.89 -5.46 -15.51
C MET A 41 -4.31 -4.16 -14.78
N GLY A 42 -5.58 -3.76 -14.94
CA GLY A 42 -6.14 -2.61 -14.23
C GLY A 42 -6.07 -2.76 -12.70
N GLY A 43 -6.44 -3.92 -12.16
CA GLY A 43 -6.40 -4.17 -10.71
C GLY A 43 -4.97 -4.28 -10.17
N LEU A 44 -4.05 -4.83 -10.95
CA LEU A 44 -2.62 -4.81 -10.62
C LEU A 44 -2.07 -3.38 -10.53
N ILE A 45 -2.37 -2.54 -11.53
CA ILE A 45 -1.98 -1.13 -11.53
C ILE A 45 -2.59 -0.39 -10.32
N MET A 46 -3.87 -0.60 -10.02
CA MET A 46 -4.53 0.01 -8.86
C MET A 46 -3.87 -0.40 -7.54
N SER A 47 -3.47 -1.66 -7.40
CA SER A 47 -2.77 -2.15 -6.21
C SER A 47 -1.42 -1.45 -6.00
N TRP A 48 -0.66 -1.26 -7.08
CA TRP A 48 0.58 -0.47 -7.05
C TRP A 48 0.34 1.00 -6.74
N ILE A 49 -0.70 1.61 -7.34
CA ILE A 49 -1.08 3.01 -7.08
C ILE A 49 -1.45 3.20 -5.60
N VAL A 50 -2.22 2.30 -5.01
CA VAL A 50 -2.61 2.37 -3.59
C VAL A 50 -1.37 2.35 -2.71
N LEU A 51 -0.45 1.40 -2.91
CA LEU A 51 0.81 1.33 -2.14
C LEU A 51 1.66 2.60 -2.30
N GLY A 52 1.79 3.10 -3.52
CA GLY A 52 2.54 4.32 -3.82
C GLY A 52 1.93 5.57 -3.18
N LEU A 53 0.62 5.77 -3.33
CA LEU A 53 -0.10 6.90 -2.75
C LEU A 53 -0.05 6.88 -1.23
N LEU A 54 -0.25 5.71 -0.61
CA LEU A 54 -0.24 5.60 0.85
C LEU A 54 1.15 5.94 1.41
N THR A 55 2.21 5.47 0.75
CA THR A 55 3.60 5.82 1.09
C THR A 55 3.84 7.33 0.94
N ALA A 56 3.39 7.93 -0.17
CA ALA A 56 3.54 9.37 -0.41
C ALA A 56 2.78 10.22 0.63
N ILE A 57 1.56 9.81 1.01
CA ILE A 57 0.76 10.49 2.04
C ILE A 57 1.46 10.42 3.40
N ILE A 58 2.06 9.29 3.77
CA ILE A 58 2.82 9.15 5.02
C ILE A 58 4.01 10.12 5.01
N ILE A 59 4.78 10.15 3.92
CA ILE A 59 5.92 11.06 3.79
C ILE A 59 5.47 12.53 3.93
N LEU A 60 4.43 12.93 3.21
CA LEU A 60 3.89 14.30 3.29
C LEU A 60 3.38 14.64 4.69
N THR A 61 2.69 13.71 5.35
CA THR A 61 2.18 13.88 6.71
C THR A 61 3.33 14.00 7.72
N CYS A 62 4.41 13.24 7.56
CA CYS A 62 5.62 13.36 8.38
C CYS A 62 6.32 14.71 8.17
N ILE A 63 6.52 15.15 6.92
CA ILE A 63 7.16 16.44 6.62
C ILE A 63 6.36 17.60 7.23
N THR A 64 5.03 17.58 7.09
CA THR A 64 4.15 18.62 7.64
C THR A 64 4.10 18.58 9.17
N PHE A 65 4.22 17.41 9.80
CA PHE A 65 4.32 17.27 11.25
C PHE A 65 5.62 17.88 11.78
N VAL A 66 6.76 17.61 11.13
CA VAL A 66 8.07 18.16 11.51
C VAL A 66 8.10 19.68 11.32
N LYS A 67 7.56 20.22 10.22
CA LYS A 67 7.53 21.67 9.97
C LYS A 67 6.64 22.46 10.93
N LYS A 68 5.61 21.82 11.49
CA LYS A 68 4.64 22.47 12.40
C LYS A 68 5.12 22.47 13.86
N LYS A 69 6.09 21.61 14.19
CA LYS A 69 6.68 21.49 15.51
C LYS A 69 7.90 22.39 15.62
#